data_AF-A0A3D0ZTR5-F1
#
_entry.id   AF-A0A3D0ZTR5-F1
#
_cell.length_a   1.000
_cell.length_b   1.000
_cell.length_c   1.000
_cell.angle_alpha   90.00
_cell.angle_beta   90.00
_cell.angle_gamma   90.00
#
_symmetry.space_group_name_H-M   'P 1'
#
loop_
_entity.id
_entity.type
_entity.pdbx_description
1 polymer ?
#
loop_
_entity_poly.entity_id
_entity_poly.type
_entity_poly.pdbx_seq_one_letter_code
_entity_poly.pdbx_strand_id
1 'polypeptide(L)' 'RGQSSVEGIFACGDVTTVPYKQIVIAMGEGSKAGLTAFEYLLTHEVEKDTLAA' A
#
# COMPACT_ATOMS: atom_id res chain seq x y z
N ARG A 1 -3.16 -6.85 4.78
CA ARG A 1 -2.11 -6.28 3.92
C ARG A 1 -2.85 -5.52 2.83
N GLY A 2 -2.75 -4.18 2.78
CA GLY A 2 -3.52 -3.35 1.85
C GLY A 2 -3.03 -3.46 0.40
N GLN A 3 -2.56 -4.63 -0.03
CA GLN A 3 -1.98 -4.84 -1.35
C GLN A 3 -3.11 -5.00 -2.37
N SER A 4 -2.97 -4.32 -3.50
CA SER A 4 -3.92 -4.43 -4.61
C SER A 4 -3.61 -5.67 -5.47
N SER A 5 -4.35 -5.85 -6.57
CA SER A 5 -4.04 -6.85 -7.59
C SER A 5 -2.75 -6.55 -8.36
N VAL A 6 -2.27 -5.30 -8.34
CA VAL A 6 -1.02 -4.90 -8.97
C VAL A 6 0.09 -4.91 -7.94
N GLU A 7 1.19 -5.57 -8.27
CA GLU A 7 2.37 -5.65 -7.42
C GLU A 7 2.98 -4.27 -7.15
N GLY A 8 3.45 -4.04 -5.92
CA GLY A 8 3.95 -2.74 -5.47
C GLY A 8 2.88 -1.65 -5.26
N ILE A 9 1.61 -1.89 -5.60
CA ILE A 9 0.51 -0.94 -5.38
C ILE A 9 -0.30 -1.32 -4.15
N PHE A 10 -0.44 -0.37 -3.23
CA PHE A 10 -1.17 -0.53 -1.96
C PHE A 10 -2.29 0.52 -1.83
N ALA A 11 -3.42 0.11 -1.27
CA ALA A 11 -4.60 0.93 -1.03
C ALA A 11 -5.03 0.85 0.44
N CYS A 12 -5.60 1.94 0.97
CA CYS A 12 -6.08 2.04 2.35
C CYS A 12 -7.25 3.02 2.48
N GLY A 13 -8.08 2.87 3.51
CA GLY A 13 -9.20 3.77 3.77
C GLY A 13 -10.39 3.52 2.84
N ASP A 14 -11.18 4.57 2.59
CA ASP A 14 -12.52 4.47 1.98
C ASP A 14 -12.54 4.00 0.51
N VAL A 15 -11.39 4.00 -0.16
CA VAL A 15 -11.19 3.43 -1.50
C VAL A 15 -11.18 1.89 -1.47
N THR A 16 -10.99 1.29 -0.29
CA THR A 16 -11.00 -0.16 -0.10
C THR A 16 -12.41 -0.66 0.25
N THR A 17 -12.56 -1.97 0.39
CA THR A 17 -13.84 -2.63 0.68
C THR A 17 -14.18 -2.68 2.16
N VAL A 18 -13.55 -1.83 2.98
CA VAL A 18 -13.77 -1.86 4.42
C VAL A 18 -15.14 -1.28 4.76
N PRO A 19 -15.90 -1.96 5.63
CA PRO A 19 -17.32 -1.64 5.83
C PRO A 19 -17.52 -0.29 6.51
N TYR A 20 -16.56 0.16 7.32
CA TYR A 20 -16.68 1.34 8.15
C TYR A 20 -15.72 2.43 7.68
N LYS A 21 -16.30 3.48 7.10
CA LYS A 21 -15.60 4.62 6.51
C LYS A 21 -15.34 5.74 7.52
N GLN A 22 -14.52 5.45 8.53
CA GLN A 22 -14.23 6.37 9.63
C GLN A 22 -12.75 6.76 9.64
N ILE A 23 -12.44 7.99 10.09
CA ILE A 23 -11.07 8.55 10.08
C ILE A 23 -10.07 7.59 10.74
N VAL A 24 -10.37 7.13 11.95
CA VAL A 24 -9.45 6.25 12.70
C VAL A 24 -9.24 4.90 12.01
N ILE A 25 -10.25 4.40 11.29
CA ILE A 25 -10.18 3.13 10.55
C ILE A 25 -9.29 3.32 9.32
N ALA A 26 -9.51 4.38 8.56
CA ALA A 26 -8.65 4.73 7.43
C ALA A 26 -7.20 4.97 7.86
N MET A 27 -6.97 5.63 9.00
CA MET A 27 -5.62 5.82 9.55
C MET A 27 -4.96 4.48 9.93
N GLY A 28 -5.67 3.59 10.62
CA GLY A 28 -5.14 2.27 10.97
C GLY A 28 -4.81 1.41 9.75
N GLU A 29 -5.60 1.55 8.69
CA GLU A 29 -5.31 0.91 7.40
C GLU A 29 -4.14 1.52 6.68
N GLY A 30 -4.02 2.85 6.71
CA GLY A 30 -2.86 3.58 6.21
C GLY A 30 -1.57 3.09 6.86
N SER A 31 -1.56 2.91 8.18
CA SER A 31 -0.41 2.35 8.90
C SER A 31 -0.05 0.94 8.42
N LYS A 32 -1.05 0.05 8.24
CA LYS A 32 -0.80 -1.31 7.74
C LYS A 32 -0.28 -1.30 6.29
N ALA A 33 -0.87 -0.48 5.43
CA ALA A 33 -0.47 -0.36 4.02
C ALA A 33 0.95 0.21 3.91
N GLY A 34 1.29 1.25 4.68
CA GLY A 34 2.62 1.85 4.71
C GLY A 34 3.70 0.89 5.19
N LEU A 35 3.46 0.13 6.27
CA LEU A 35 4.40 -0.88 6.73
C LEU A 35 4.61 -2.00 5.69
N THR A 36 3.53 -2.41 5.01
CA THR A 36 3.62 -3.45 3.96
C THR A 36 4.38 -2.92 2.74
N ALA A 37 4.15 -1.67 2.35
CA ALA A 37 4.89 -1.04 1.25
C ALA A 37 6.38 -0.88 1.57
N PHE A 38 6.70 -0.53 2.82
CA PHE A 38 8.07 -0.46 3.29
C PHE A 38 8.74 -1.85 3.26
N GLU A 39 8.08 -2.89 3.76
CA GLU A 39 8.56 -4.29 3.68
C GLU A 39 8.77 -4.73 2.23
N TYR A 40 7.87 -4.36 1.32
CA TYR A 40 8.00 -4.63 -0.10
C TYR A 40 9.26 -3.99 -0.70
N LEU A 41 9.53 -2.71 -0.39
CA LEU A 41 10.72 -2.00 -0.87
C LEU A 41 12.04 -2.56 -0.31
N LEU A 42 12.03 -3.13 0.90
CA LEU A 42 13.22 -3.77 1.48
C LEU A 42 13.51 -5.13 0.85
N THR A 43 12.49 -5.82 0.37
CA THR A 43 12.59 -7.19 -0.18
C THR A 43 12.76 -7.21 -1.70
N HIS A 44 12.38 -6.13 -2.38
CA HIS A 44 12.48 -5.98 -3.82
C HIS A 44 13.42 -4.80 -4.10
N GLU A 45 14.67 -5.08 -4.48
CA GLU A 45 15.57 -4.04 -5.00
C GLU A 45 14.88 -3.40 -6.21
N VAL A 46 14.67 -2.08 -6.14
CA VAL A 46 14.10 -1.33 -7.27
C VAL A 46 15.12 -1.36 -8.40
N GLU A 47 14.94 -2.24 -9.40
CA GLU A 47 15.65 -2.12 -10.66
C GLU A 47 15.35 -0.73 -11.24
N LYS A 48 16.37 0.13 -11.30
CA LYS A 48 16.28 1.55 -11.67
C LYS A 48 15.90 1.79 -13.14
N ASP A 49 15.66 0.75 -13.93
CA ASP A 49 15.61 0.83 -15.40
C ASP A 49 14.30 1.38 -15.98
N THR A 50 13.24 1.55 -15.19
CA THR A 50 11.97 2.13 -15.70
C THR A 50 11.85 3.64 -15.57
N LEU A 51 12.83 4.33 -14.96
CA LEU A 51 12.84 5.79 -14.80
C LEU A 51 13.41 6.57 -16.01
N ALA A 52 13.77 5.88 -17.10
CA ALA A 52 14.42 6.47 -18.28
C ALA A 52 13.57 6.50 -19.56
N ALA A 53 12.23 6.37 -19.48
CA ALA A 53 11.32 6.47 -20.62
C ALA A 53 10.33 7.64 -20.48
#